data_AF-A0A368GTQ8-F1
#
_entry.id   AF-A0A368GTQ8-F1
#
_cell.length_a   1.000
_cell.length_b   1.000
_cell.length_c   1.000
_cell.angle_alpha   90.00
_cell.angle_beta   90.00
_cell.angle_gamma   90.00
#
_symmetry.space_group_name_H-M   'P 1'
#
loop_
_entity.id
_entity.type
_entity.pdbx_description
1 polymer ?
#
loop_
_entity_poly.entity_id
_entity_poly.type
_entity_poly.pdbx_seq_one_letter_code
_entity_poly.pdbx_strand_id
1 'polypeptide(L)'
;MFGNIEDSITQIVEVALRNGINLIDTAYWYGHARSESILGKVLSKIPRKAYYICTKLDYARNFDYRADKVLESLMNSLKRLKLTYVDIHDADFEPHRSIILYETLQALEMARRSGKIRYVGLTGYGLRKLA
;
A
#
# COMPACT_ATOMS: atom_id res chain seq x y z
N MET A 1 21.45 -16.62 14.71
CA MET A 1 22.37 -15.47 14.48
C MET A 1 21.65 -14.31 13.78
N PHE A 2 20.45 -13.97 14.22
CA PHE A 2 19.75 -12.72 13.92
C PHE A 2 18.89 -12.48 15.16
N GLY A 3 18.95 -11.31 15.78
CA GLY A 3 18.17 -11.01 16.98
C GLY A 3 16.65 -11.03 16.73
N ASN A 4 15.89 -10.35 17.59
CA ASN A 4 14.47 -10.15 17.34
C ASN A 4 14.26 -9.34 16.04
N ILE A 5 13.54 -9.91 15.08
CA ILE A 5 13.27 -9.31 13.76
C ILE A 5 12.55 -7.96 13.87
N GLU A 6 11.64 -7.81 14.84
CA GLU A 6 10.89 -6.55 15.01
C GLU A 6 11.81 -5.41 15.48
N ASP A 7 12.79 -5.72 16.33
CA ASP A 7 13.76 -4.75 16.81
C ASP A 7 14.70 -4.31 15.67
N SER A 8 15.14 -5.25 14.84
CA SER A 8 15.94 -4.96 13.63
C SER A 8 15.18 -4.06 12.64
N ILE A 9 13.90 -4.33 12.39
CA ILE A 9 13.10 -3.52 11.45
C ILE A 9 12.83 -2.12 12.02
N THR A 10 12.59 -2.01 13.33
CA THR A 10 12.46 -0.70 14.00
C THR A 10 13.71 0.14 13.78
N GLN A 11 14.90 -0.44 14.02
CA GLN A 11 16.17 0.24 13.82
C GLN A 11 16.37 0.67 12.35
N ILE A 12 16.03 -0.18 11.38
CA ILE A 12 16.14 0.14 9.95
C ILE A 12 15.26 1.36 9.61
N VAL A 13 14.00 1.36 10.04
CA VAL A 13 13.06 2.47 9.78
C VAL A 13 13.54 3.76 10.43
N GLU A 14 13.98 3.72 11.69
CA GLU A 14 14.48 4.91 12.39
C GLU A 14 15.77 5.46 11.76
N VAL A 15 16.68 4.60 11.32
CA VAL A 15 17.88 5.01 10.58
C VAL A 15 17.49 5.65 9.25
N ALA A 16 16.59 5.05 8.49
CA ALA A 16 16.12 5.59 7.21
C ALA A 16 15.53 6.99 7.39
N LEU A 17 14.61 7.16 8.34
CA LEU A 17 13.95 8.44 8.61
C LEU A 17 14.93 9.52 9.08
N ARG A 18 15.89 9.18 9.96
CA ARG A 18 16.94 10.12 10.39
C ARG A 18 17.84 10.58 9.25
N ASN A 19 17.98 9.78 8.20
CA ASN A 19 18.74 10.11 7.00
C ASN A 19 17.86 10.74 5.89
N GLY A 20 16.63 11.13 6.20
CA GLY A 20 15.73 11.80 5.26
C GLY A 20 14.99 10.88 4.29
N ILE A 21 15.15 9.56 4.40
CA ILE A 21 14.38 8.59 3.62
C ILE A 21 13.02 8.41 4.29
N ASN A 22 11.98 8.97 3.68
CA ASN A 22 10.66 9.05 4.29
C ASN A 22 9.53 8.40 3.46
N LEU A 23 9.81 7.82 2.29
CA LEU A 23 8.85 6.99 1.56
C LEU A 23 9.08 5.52 1.91
N ILE A 24 8.07 4.88 2.47
CA ILE A 24 8.05 3.46 2.79
C ILE A 24 7.13 2.76 1.81
N ASP A 25 7.69 1.87 0.99
CA ASP A 25 6.94 1.05 0.04
C ASP A 25 6.69 -0.34 0.63
N THR A 26 5.45 -0.80 0.56
CA THR A 26 5.06 -2.16 0.92
C THR A 26 3.99 -2.69 -0.03
N ALA A 27 3.56 -3.93 0.20
CA ALA A 27 2.48 -4.58 -0.51
C ALA A 27 2.00 -5.78 0.30
N TYR A 28 0.76 -6.23 0.07
CA TYR A 28 0.30 -7.51 0.60
C TYR A 28 1.23 -8.66 0.20
N TRP A 29 1.68 -8.72 -1.05
CA TRP A 29 2.52 -9.82 -1.53
C TRP A 29 3.93 -9.83 -0.94
N TYR A 30 4.34 -8.79 -0.20
CA TYR A 30 5.59 -8.79 0.53
C TYR A 30 5.44 -9.63 1.81
N GLY A 31 5.66 -10.94 1.64
CA GLY A 31 5.54 -11.93 2.70
C GLY A 31 4.09 -12.19 3.14
N HIS A 32 3.13 -12.19 2.21
CA HIS A 32 1.71 -12.49 2.48
C HIS A 32 1.14 -11.71 3.67
N ALA A 33 1.14 -10.38 3.55
CA ALA A 33 0.71 -9.39 4.54
C ALA A 33 1.63 -9.23 5.76
N ARG A 34 2.72 -9.99 5.85
CA ARG A 34 3.68 -9.88 6.96
C ARG A 34 4.39 -8.53 6.97
N SER A 35 4.77 -7.99 5.81
CA SER A 35 5.43 -6.68 5.73
C SER A 35 4.55 -5.57 6.31
N GLU A 36 3.30 -5.45 5.83
CA GLU A 36 2.33 -4.47 6.35
C GLU A 36 2.08 -4.64 7.85
N SER A 37 1.97 -5.88 8.33
CA SER A 37 1.69 -6.15 9.75
C SER A 37 2.86 -5.76 10.66
N ILE A 38 4.11 -6.01 10.23
CA ILE A 38 5.29 -5.61 11.00
C ILE A 38 5.46 -4.09 10.95
N LEU A 39 5.35 -3.48 9.77
CA LEU A 39 5.41 -2.02 9.62
C LEU A 39 4.33 -1.34 10.46
N GLY A 40 3.12 -1.88 10.54
CA GLY A 40 2.07 -1.32 11.39
C GLY A 40 2.41 -1.30 12.88
N LYS A 41 3.18 -2.29 13.38
CA LYS A 41 3.69 -2.27 14.76
C LYS A 41 4.78 -1.20 14.94
N VAL A 42 5.73 -1.13 14.01
CA VAL A 42 6.87 -0.20 14.08
C VAL A 42 6.40 1.25 13.93
N LEU A 43 5.65 1.53 12.87
CA LEU A 43 5.21 2.88 12.52
C LEU A 43 4.18 3.46 13.49
N SER A 44 3.46 2.64 14.25
CA SER A 44 2.55 3.13 15.30
C SER A 44 3.26 3.94 16.40
N LYS A 45 4.58 3.82 16.52
CA LYS A 45 5.43 4.57 17.46
C LYS A 45 6.04 5.83 16.83
N ILE A 46 5.83 6.06 15.54
CA ILE A 46 6.43 7.15 14.77
C ILE A 46 5.34 8.16 14.41
N PRO A 47 5.56 9.48 14.54
CA PRO A 47 4.58 10.47 14.12
C PRO A 47 4.19 10.28 12.66
N ARG A 48 2.89 10.14 12.37
CA ARG A 48 2.37 9.85 11.01
C ARG A 48 2.88 10.83 9.94
N LYS A 49 3.15 12.08 10.32
CA LYS A 49 3.69 13.14 9.44
C LYS A 49 5.17 12.98 9.08
N ALA A 50 5.89 12.06 9.72
CA ALA A 50 7.31 11.85 9.48
C ALA A 50 7.60 10.97 8.26
N TYR A 51 6.59 10.29 7.72
CA TYR A 51 6.73 9.37 6.61
C TYR A 51 5.53 9.40 5.67
N TYR A 52 5.79 9.02 4.42
CA TYR A 52 4.82 8.61 3.42
C TYR A 52 4.82 7.10 3.34
N ILE A 53 3.65 6.50 3.13
CA ILE A 53 3.53 5.06 2.93
C ILE A 53 2.76 4.75 1.65
N CYS A 54 3.36 3.91 0.82
CA CYS A 54 2.74 3.29 -0.33
C CYS A 54 2.41 1.84 -0.01
N THR A 55 1.20 1.40 -0.37
CA THR A 55 0.91 -0.03 -0.48
C THR A 55 0.24 -0.32 -1.81
N LYS A 56 0.08 -1.59 -2.13
CA LYS A 56 -0.48 -2.08 -3.40
C LYS A 56 -1.68 -2.94 -3.10
N LEU A 57 -2.61 -2.99 -4.06
CA LEU A 57 -3.73 -3.91 -3.98
C LEU A 57 -3.23 -5.31 -3.66
N ASP A 58 -3.86 -5.93 -2.67
CA ASP A 58 -3.83 -7.37 -2.59
C ASP A 58 -4.67 -7.93 -3.72
N TYR A 59 -4.01 -8.73 -4.55
CA TYR A 59 -4.70 -9.63 -5.45
C TYR A 59 -5.02 -10.84 -4.61
N ALA A 60 -6.28 -11.03 -4.24
CA ALA A 60 -6.71 -12.39 -3.92
C ALA A 60 -6.34 -13.29 -5.11
N ARG A 61 -6.13 -14.60 -4.88
CA ARG A 61 -5.54 -15.60 -5.81
C ARG A 61 -6.07 -15.63 -7.26
N ASN A 62 -7.09 -14.84 -7.59
CA ASN A 62 -7.78 -14.76 -8.86
C ASN A 62 -7.63 -13.43 -9.61
N PHE A 63 -6.79 -12.48 -9.16
CA PHE A 63 -6.62 -11.19 -9.84
C PHE A 63 -7.95 -10.43 -10.00
N ASP A 64 -8.70 -10.28 -8.91
CA ASP A 64 -10.01 -9.62 -8.94
C ASP A 64 -9.89 -8.14 -8.62
N TYR A 65 -9.87 -7.30 -9.66
CA TYR A 65 -9.72 -5.85 -9.57
C TYR A 65 -11.07 -5.10 -9.61
N ARG A 66 -12.20 -5.79 -9.37
CA ARG A 66 -13.52 -5.15 -9.25
C ARG A 66 -13.57 -4.18 -8.07
N ALA A 67 -14.45 -3.20 -8.14
CA ALA A 67 -14.45 -2.06 -7.23
C ALA A 67 -14.59 -2.47 -5.75
N ASP A 68 -15.45 -3.46 -5.46
CA ASP A 68 -15.64 -4.00 -4.11
C ASP A 68 -14.36 -4.61 -3.55
N LYS A 69 -13.62 -5.37 -4.38
CA LYS A 69 -12.35 -6.02 -4.00
C LYS A 69 -11.22 -5.03 -3.80
N VAL A 70 -11.18 -3.99 -4.61
CA VAL A 70 -10.21 -2.90 -4.46
C VAL A 70 -10.39 -2.19 -3.12
N LEU A 71 -11.64 -1.87 -2.76
CA LEU A 71 -11.95 -1.23 -1.48
C LEU A 71 -11.70 -2.18 -0.30
N GLU A 72 -12.09 -3.45 -0.41
CA GLU A 72 -11.84 -4.49 0.60
C GLU A 72 -10.33 -4.62 0.89
N SER A 73 -9.52 -4.66 -0.18
CA SER A 73 -8.07 -4.78 -0.07
C SER A 73 -7.44 -3.57 0.66
N LEU A 74 -7.81 -2.35 0.28
CA LEU A 74 -7.36 -1.13 0.96
C LEU A 74 -7.72 -1.17 2.45
N MET A 75 -8.96 -1.55 2.79
CA MET A 75 -9.38 -1.63 4.20
C MET A 75 -8.57 -2.66 4.99
N ASN A 76 -8.23 -3.79 4.36
CA ASN A 76 -7.38 -4.81 4.96
C ASN A 76 -5.94 -4.30 5.17
N SER A 77 -5.37 -3.57 4.22
CA SER A 77 -4.05 -2.95 4.35
C SER A 77 -4.03 -1.91 5.46
N LEU A 78 -5.03 -1.02 5.53
CA LEU A 78 -5.17 -0.04 6.61
C LEU A 78 -5.22 -0.70 7.99
N LYS A 79 -5.98 -1.81 8.13
CA LYS A 79 -6.05 -2.58 9.37
C LYS A 79 -4.69 -3.16 9.76
N ARG A 80 -3.95 -3.76 8.83
CA ARG A 80 -2.62 -4.35 9.10
C ARG A 80 -1.58 -3.29 9.45
N LEU A 81 -1.60 -2.18 8.73
CA LEU A 81 -0.73 -1.03 8.97
C LEU A 81 -1.13 -0.22 10.21
N LYS A 82 -2.31 -0.45 10.79
CA LYS A 82 -2.88 0.34 11.89
C LYS A 82 -2.99 1.82 11.55
N LEU A 83 -3.41 2.12 10.33
CA LEU A 83 -3.55 3.47 9.80
C LEU A 83 -5.00 3.76 9.41
N THR A 84 -5.37 5.04 9.43
CA THR A 84 -6.64 5.53 8.88
C THR A 84 -6.54 5.89 7.40
N TYR A 85 -5.32 6.13 6.90
CA TYR A 85 -5.04 6.40 5.49
C TYR A 85 -3.60 6.00 5.09
N VAL A 86 -3.39 5.68 3.80
CA VAL A 86 -2.06 5.58 3.16
C VAL A 86 -1.82 6.75 2.21
N ASP A 87 -0.57 7.07 1.89
CA ASP A 87 -0.29 8.19 0.99
C ASP A 87 -0.52 7.79 -0.46
N ILE A 88 -0.05 6.60 -0.86
CA ILE A 88 -0.23 6.08 -2.21
C ILE A 88 -0.83 4.67 -2.10
N HIS A 89 -1.79 4.40 -2.98
CA HIS A 89 -2.28 3.04 -3.18
C HIS A 89 -2.18 2.68 -4.65
N ASP A 90 -1.29 1.75 -4.97
CA ASP A 90 -1.04 1.31 -6.34
C ASP A 90 -2.01 0.22 -6.78
N ALA A 91 -2.42 0.28 -8.04
CA ALA A 91 -2.96 -0.88 -8.76
C ALA A 91 -1.92 -1.46 -9.72
N ASP A 92 -1.67 -2.77 -9.61
CA ASP A 92 -0.84 -3.51 -10.57
C ASP A 92 -1.61 -3.73 -11.88
N PHE A 93 -0.90 -4.36 -12.82
CA PHE A 93 -1.38 -4.70 -14.13
C PHE A 93 -2.59 -5.63 -14.11
N GLU A 94 -3.65 -5.21 -14.79
CA GLU A 94 -4.82 -6.00 -15.13
C GLU A 94 -4.96 -6.06 -16.65
N PRO A 95 -5.04 -7.27 -17.26
CA PRO A 95 -5.16 -7.42 -18.71
C PRO A 95 -6.45 -6.82 -19.27
N HIS A 96 -7.56 -6.88 -18.54
CA HIS A 96 -8.86 -6.36 -18.96
C HIS A 96 -8.97 -4.86 -18.66
N ARG A 97 -8.71 -4.04 -19.68
CA ARG A 97 -8.75 -2.57 -19.59
C ARG A 97 -10.07 -2.02 -19.02
N SER A 98 -11.20 -2.68 -19.30
CA SER A 98 -12.51 -2.28 -18.78
C SER A 98 -12.57 -2.34 -17.25
N ILE A 99 -11.96 -3.35 -16.62
CA ILE A 99 -11.94 -3.48 -15.16
C ILE A 99 -11.15 -2.32 -14.56
N ILE A 100 -9.97 -2.01 -15.09
CA ILE A 100 -9.18 -0.88 -14.59
C ILE A 100 -9.91 0.45 -14.72
N LEU A 101 -10.45 0.75 -15.92
CA LEU A 101 -11.04 2.05 -16.19
C LEU A 101 -12.36 2.27 -15.45
N TYR A 102 -13.20 1.24 -15.35
CA TYR A 102 -14.57 1.39 -14.87
C TYR A 102 -14.79 0.86 -13.46
N GLU A 103 -13.89 0.04 -12.92
CA GLU A 103 -13.99 -0.48 -11.55
C GLU A 103 -12.85 0.04 -10.67
N THR A 104 -11.61 -0.31 -11.02
CA THR A 104 -10.45 -0.08 -10.15
C THR A 104 -10.17 1.40 -9.93
N LEU A 105 -10.09 2.19 -11.00
CA LEU A 105 -9.84 3.64 -10.88
C LEU A 105 -11.01 4.36 -10.20
N GLN A 106 -12.25 3.92 -10.41
CA GLN A 106 -13.40 4.48 -9.72
C GLN A 106 -13.33 4.21 -8.21
N ALA A 107 -13.01 2.98 -7.81
CA ALA A 107 -12.85 2.61 -6.41
C ALA A 107 -11.70 3.37 -5.73
N LEU A 108 -10.56 3.52 -6.40
CA LEU A 108 -9.43 4.30 -5.87
C LEU A 108 -9.77 5.80 -5.76
N GLU A 109 -10.50 6.36 -6.73
CA GLU A 109 -10.99 7.74 -6.63
C GLU A 109 -12.00 7.92 -5.49
N MET A 110 -12.90 6.95 -5.27
CA MET A 110 -13.80 6.95 -4.10
C MET A 110 -13.01 6.90 -2.79
N ALA A 111 -12.00 6.03 -2.71
CA ALA A 111 -11.11 5.95 -1.56
C ALA A 111 -10.40 7.28 -1.29
N ARG A 112 -9.92 7.95 -2.35
CA ARG A 112 -9.26 9.26 -2.28
C ARG A 112 -10.22 10.33 -1.75
N ARG A 113 -11.42 10.40 -2.31
CA ARG A 113 -12.48 11.33 -1.84
C ARG A 113 -12.86 11.09 -0.38
N SER A 114 -12.82 9.83 0.08
CA SER A 114 -13.08 9.47 1.48
C SER A 114 -11.90 9.71 2.43
N GLY A 115 -10.75 10.19 1.92
CA GLY A 115 -9.56 10.48 2.71
C GLY A 115 -8.73 9.26 3.11
N LYS A 116 -9.05 8.05 2.61
CA LYS A 116 -8.32 6.81 2.92
C LYS A 116 -7.03 6.64 2.13
N ILE A 117 -6.91 7.32 0.99
CA ILE A 117 -5.68 7.43 0.20
C ILE A 117 -5.48 8.90 -0.20
N ARG A 118 -4.24 9.33 -0.41
CA ARG A 118 -3.96 10.69 -0.93
C ARG A 118 -3.78 10.69 -2.45
N TYR A 119 -3.08 9.69 -2.95
CA TYR A 119 -2.75 9.55 -4.36
C TYR A 119 -3.07 8.14 -4.86
N VAL A 120 -3.48 8.08 -6.12
CA VAL A 120 -3.63 6.84 -6.88
C VAL A 120 -2.34 6.59 -7.61
N GLY A 121 -1.83 5.37 -7.57
CA GLY A 121 -0.70 4.96 -8.40
C GLY A 121 -1.02 3.73 -9.25
N LEU A 122 -0.18 3.50 -10.25
CA LEU A 122 -0.31 2.43 -11.23
C LEU A 122 1.07 1.82 -11.47
N THR A 123 1.14 0.49 -11.48
CA THR A 123 2.39 -0.24 -11.72
C THR A 123 2.18 -1.38 -12.71
N GLY A 124 3.23 -1.75 -13.46
CA GLY A 124 3.19 -2.82 -14.45
C GLY A 124 2.51 -2.47 -15.78
N TYR A 125 2.17 -1.21 -16.03
CA TYR A 125 1.59 -0.76 -17.32
C TYR A 125 2.68 -0.24 -18.26
N GLY A 126 2.65 -0.69 -19.52
CA GLY A 126 3.47 -0.08 -20.57
C GLY A 126 3.01 1.35 -20.89
N LEU A 127 3.95 2.23 -21.24
CA LEU A 127 3.69 3.67 -21.43
C LEU A 127 2.53 4.00 -22.37
N ARG A 128 2.35 3.21 -23.46
CA ARG A 128 1.22 3.38 -24.40
C ARG A 128 -0.16 3.19 -23.77
N LYS A 129 -0.25 2.49 -22.63
CA LYS A 129 -1.50 2.33 -21.88
C LYS A 129 -1.76 3.49 -20.92
N LEU A 130 -0.75 4.34 -20.65
CA LEU A 130 -0.80 5.45 -19.70
C LEU A 130 -0.86 6.84 -20.37
N ALA A 131 -0.53 6.91 -21.66
CA ALA A 131 -0.72 8.08 -22.52
C ALA A 131 -2.17 8.16 -23.03
#